data_AF-A0A813RMJ1-F1
#
_entry.id   AF-A0A813RMJ1-F1
#
_cell.length_a   1.000
_cell.length_b   1.000
_cell.length_c   1.000
_cell.angle_alpha   90.00
_cell.angle_beta   90.00
_cell.angle_gamma   90.00
#
_symmetry.space_group_name_H-M   'P 1'
#
loop_
_entity.id
_entity.type
_entity.pdbx_description
1 polymer ?
#
loop_
_entity_poly.entity_id
_entity_poly.type
_entity_poly.pdbx_seq_one_letter_code
_entity_poly.pdbx_strand_id
1 'polypeptide(L)'
;MRTQVQQQLTQMVSAQAFFVLIGMMAYTTQTIYNLLTMSTPKNALRQAEENVALTITGVLSYTGYVFNFYIYMVVSPSLRKQFKQLIKQFLHYLTCHIIITNRTAPVHIIYNN
;
A
#
# COMPACT_ATOMS: atom_id res chain seq x y z
N MET A 1 -31.53 0.16 17.40
CA MET A 1 -30.16 0.28 17.95
C MET A 1 -29.17 -0.15 16.88
N ARG A 2 -28.31 0.75 16.37
CA ARG A 2 -27.18 0.34 15.53
C ARG A 2 -26.23 -0.48 16.41
N THR A 3 -25.83 -1.65 15.95
CA THR A 3 -24.81 -2.44 16.67
C THR A 3 -23.50 -1.65 16.65
N GLN A 4 -22.72 -1.69 17.74
CA GLN A 4 -21.46 -0.93 17.89
C GLN A 4 -20.52 -1.09 16.67
N VAL A 5 -20.56 -2.26 16.04
CA VAL A 5 -19.83 -2.59 14.80
C VAL A 5 -20.29 -1.75 13.60
N GLN A 6 -21.59 -1.52 13.42
CA GLN A 6 -22.10 -0.68 12.33
C GLN A 6 -21.66 0.77 12.49
N GLN A 7 -21.63 1.29 13.72
CA GLN A 7 -21.21 2.66 13.98
C GLN A 7 -19.70 2.86 13.72
N GLN A 8 -18.87 1.89 14.13
CA GLN A 8 -17.44 1.86 13.81
C GLN A 8 -17.19 1.76 12.31
N LEU A 9 -17.95 0.90 11.61
CA LEU A 9 -17.86 0.76 10.17
C LEU A 9 -18.21 2.06 9.43
N THR A 10 -19.31 2.72 9.83
CA THR A 10 -19.69 4.01 9.23
C THR A 10 -18.60 5.06 9.41
N GLN A 11 -18.00 5.14 10.60
CA GLN A 11 -16.90 6.09 10.87
C GLN A 11 -15.65 5.81 10.02
N MET A 12 -15.30 4.53 9.83
CA MET A 12 -14.14 4.16 9.01
C MET A 12 -14.39 4.46 7.52
N VAL A 13 -15.58 4.12 7.00
CA VAL A 13 -15.95 4.40 5.60
C VAL A 13 -16.03 5.91 5.35
N SER A 14 -16.57 6.69 6.30
CA SER A 14 -16.62 8.14 6.15
C SER A 14 -15.22 8.76 6.17
N ALA A 15 -14.33 8.30 7.05
CA ALA A 15 -12.94 8.76 7.07
C ALA A 15 -12.20 8.40 5.78
N GLN A 16 -12.39 7.17 5.28
CA GLN A 16 -11.83 6.74 4.01
C GLN A 16 -12.34 7.61 2.85
N ALA A 17 -13.64 7.85 2.75
CA ALA A 17 -14.22 8.67 1.69
C ALA A 17 -13.60 10.08 1.70
N PHE A 18 -13.37 10.66 2.88
CA PHE A 18 -12.70 11.95 3.03
C PHE A 18 -11.26 11.94 2.50
N PHE A 19 -10.45 10.94 2.89
CA PHE A 19 -9.07 10.82 2.39
C PHE A 19 -9.01 10.56 0.88
N VAL A 20 -9.90 9.72 0.35
CA VAL A 20 -10.00 9.46 -1.09
C VAL A 20 -10.35 10.72 -1.85
N LEU A 21 -11.32 11.50 -1.37
CA LEU A 21 -11.68 12.77 -2.00
C LEU A 21 -10.50 13.74 -2.05
N ILE A 22 -9.76 13.90 -0.95
CA ILE A 22 -8.58 14.77 -0.92
C ILE A 22 -7.51 14.28 -1.90
N GLY A 23 -7.18 12.99 -1.89
CA GLY A 23 -6.18 12.42 -2.78
C GLY A 23 -6.58 12.55 -4.26
N MET A 24 -7.84 12.28 -4.57
CA MET A 24 -8.37 12.37 -5.93
C MET A 24 -8.39 13.82 -6.43
N MET A 25 -8.77 14.79 -5.59
CA MET A 25 -8.71 16.21 -5.93
C MET A 25 -7.27 16.63 -6.23
N ALA A 26 -6.31 16.31 -5.35
CA ALA A 26 -4.91 16.67 -5.56
C ALA A 26 -4.32 16.08 -6.85
N TYR A 27 -4.59 14.80 -7.12
CA TYR A 27 -4.15 14.14 -8.35
C TYR A 27 -4.78 14.73 -9.60
N THR A 28 -6.09 15.04 -9.55
CA THR A 28 -6.82 15.64 -10.67
C THR A 28 -6.29 17.05 -10.96
N THR A 29 -6.07 17.87 -9.94
CA THR A 29 -5.48 19.21 -10.10
C THR A 29 -4.09 19.14 -10.74
N GLN A 30 -3.23 18.22 -10.29
CA GLN A 30 -1.90 18.04 -10.87
C GLN A 30 -1.95 17.57 -12.33
N THR A 31 -2.90 16.68 -12.65
CA THR A 31 -3.11 16.19 -14.02
C THR A 31 -3.57 17.32 -14.94
N ILE A 32 -4.55 18.12 -14.51
CA ILE A 32 -5.03 19.28 -15.28
C ILE A 32 -3.88 20.28 -15.50
N TYR A 33 -3.11 20.59 -14.46
CA TYR A 33 -1.96 21.47 -14.57
C TYR A 33 -0.94 20.99 -15.61
N ASN A 34 -0.63 19.69 -15.61
CA ASN A 34 0.30 19.11 -16.58
C ASN A 34 -0.23 19.16 -18.01
N LEU A 35 -1.53 18.91 -18.21
CA LEU A 35 -2.17 19.03 -19.52
C LEU A 35 -2.13 20.47 -20.05
N LEU A 36 -2.41 21.46 -19.19
CA LEU A 36 -2.39 22.87 -19.57
C LEU A 36 -0.97 23.40 -19.85
N THR A 37 0.03 22.86 -19.18
CA THR A 37 1.43 23.31 -19.30
C THR A 37 2.27 22.42 -20.23
N MET A 38 1.64 21.50 -20.97
CA MET A 38 2.34 20.50 -21.79
C MET A 38 3.15 21.14 -22.93
N SER A 39 2.67 22.24 -23.49
CA SER A 39 3.32 22.99 -24.58
C SER A 39 4.27 24.08 -24.09
N THR A 40 4.32 24.34 -22.79
CA THR A 40 5.20 25.35 -22.21
C THR A 40 6.60 24.74 -22.03
N PRO A 41 7.69 25.37 -22.52
CA PRO A 41 9.03 24.90 -22.26
C PRO A 41 9.34 24.98 -20.76
N LYS A 42 9.79 23.87 -20.18
CA LYS A 42 10.07 23.74 -18.74
C LYS A 42 11.57 23.57 -18.53
N ASN A 43 12.10 24.26 -17.52
CA ASN A 43 13.46 24.03 -17.05
C ASN A 43 13.57 22.67 -16.35
N ALA A 44 14.76 22.07 -16.34
CA ALA A 44 14.99 20.75 -15.73
C ALA A 44 14.55 20.68 -14.25
N LEU A 45 14.77 21.74 -13.48
CA LEU A 45 14.33 21.84 -12.08
C LEU A 45 12.80 21.74 -11.97
N ARG A 46 12.07 22.53 -12.76
CA ARG A 46 10.60 22.53 -12.77
C ARG A 46 10.03 21.18 -13.16
N GLN A 47 10.65 20.51 -14.14
CA GLN A 47 10.22 19.18 -14.56
C GLN A 47 10.44 18.13 -13.46
N ALA A 48 11.53 18.22 -12.71
CA ALA A 48 11.78 17.35 -11.56
C ALA A 48 10.74 17.56 -10.45
N GLU A 49 10.42 18.81 -10.11
CA GLU A 49 9.41 19.16 -9.10
C GLU A 49 8.01 18.64 -9.49
N GLU A 50 7.60 18.84 -10.75
CA GLU A 50 6.32 18.36 -11.25
C GLU A 50 6.19 16.83 -11.23
N ASN A 51 7.28 16.11 -11.51
CA ASN A 51 7.34 14.65 -11.44
C ASN A 51 7.24 14.13 -9.99
N VAL A 52 7.88 14.81 -9.04
CA VAL A 52 7.76 14.48 -7.62
C VAL A 52 6.32 14.75 -7.15
N ALA A 53 5.73 15.89 -7.52
CA ALA A 53 4.35 16.22 -7.20
C ALA A 53 3.36 15.19 -7.77
N LEU A 54 3.55 14.75 -9.02
CA LEU A 54 2.79 13.66 -9.64
C LEU A 54 2.91 12.36 -8.86
N THR A 55 4.12 12.00 -8.44
CA THR A 55 4.37 10.76 -7.71
C THR A 55 3.69 10.79 -6.34
N ILE A 56 3.83 11.90 -5.60
CA ILE A 56 3.22 12.08 -4.28
C ILE A 56 1.69 12.01 -4.38
N THR A 57 1.10 12.76 -5.32
CA THR A 57 -0.36 12.78 -5.52
C THR A 57 -0.87 11.43 -6.02
N GLY A 58 -0.12 10.73 -6.86
CA GLY A 58 -0.38 9.36 -7.28
C GLY A 58 -0.43 8.40 -6.10
N VAL A 59 0.61 8.37 -5.25
CA VAL A 59 0.64 7.53 -4.03
C VAL A 59 -0.53 7.85 -3.10
N LEU A 60 -0.84 9.14 -2.90
CA LEU A 60 -1.99 9.59 -2.11
C LEU A 60 -3.33 9.08 -2.65
N SER A 61 -3.49 9.00 -3.96
CA SER A 61 -4.69 8.42 -4.57
C SER A 61 -4.85 6.93 -4.27
N TYR A 62 -3.73 6.19 -4.17
CA TYR A 62 -3.75 4.75 -3.87
C TYR A 62 -3.99 4.43 -2.40
N THR A 63 -3.78 5.37 -1.47
CA THR A 63 -4.02 5.15 -0.03
C THR A 63 -5.45 4.69 0.27
N GLY A 64 -6.42 5.08 -0.57
CA GLY A 64 -7.81 4.62 -0.48
C GLY A 64 -7.98 3.09 -0.53
N TYR A 65 -7.13 2.39 -1.27
CA TYR A 65 -7.15 0.92 -1.35
C TYR A 65 -6.67 0.27 -0.05
N VAL A 66 -5.68 0.89 0.61
CA VAL A 66 -5.17 0.43 1.92
C VAL A 66 -6.25 0.54 2.99
N PHE A 67 -6.98 1.67 3.01
CA PHE A 67 -8.12 1.85 3.91
C PHE A 67 -9.25 0.85 3.62
N ASN A 68 -9.57 0.59 2.36
CA ASN A 68 -10.55 -0.43 1.98
C ASN A 68 -10.16 -1.80 2.55
N PHE A 69 -8.92 -2.22 2.33
CA PHE A 69 -8.41 -3.48 2.86
C PHE A 69 -8.53 -3.56 4.39
N TYR A 70 -8.17 -2.49 5.09
CA TYR A 70 -8.29 -2.41 6.55
C TYR A 70 -9.75 -2.54 7.01
N ILE A 71 -10.69 -1.85 6.36
CA ILE A 71 -12.12 -1.93 6.67
C ILE A 71 -12.64 -3.36 6.46
N TYR A 72 -12.29 -4.00 5.35
CA TYR A 72 -12.69 -5.39 5.08
C TYR A 72 -12.17 -6.37 6.15
N MET A 73 -10.93 -6.16 6.60
CA MET A 73 -10.35 -6.90 7.73
C MET A 73 -11.11 -6.68 9.03
N VAL A 74 -11.54 -5.45 9.34
CA VAL A 74 -12.31 -5.17 10.56
C VAL A 74 -13.71 -5.78 10.49
N VAL A 75 -14.41 -5.65 9.36
CA VAL A 75 -15.83 -6.03 9.22
C VAL A 75 -16.04 -7.53 9.13
N SER A 76 -15.17 -8.26 8.44
CA SER A 76 -15.44 -9.66 8.12
C SER A 76 -14.57 -10.62 8.95
N PRO A 77 -15.16 -11.34 9.93
CA PRO A 77 -14.45 -12.38 10.68
C PRO A 77 -13.95 -13.53 9.78
N SER A 78 -14.68 -13.81 8.69
CA SER A 78 -14.33 -14.82 7.69
C SER A 78 -13.04 -14.43 6.95
N LEU A 79 -12.94 -13.18 6.47
CA LEU A 79 -11.73 -12.65 5.85
C LEU A 79 -10.55 -12.65 6.82
N ARG A 80 -10.74 -12.26 8.08
CA ARG A 80 -9.68 -12.34 9.11
C ARG A 80 -9.15 -13.76 9.30
N LYS A 81 -10.03 -14.77 9.31
CA LYS A 81 -9.61 -16.18 9.43
C LYS A 81 -8.79 -16.63 8.22
N GLN A 82 -9.29 -16.36 7.01
CA GLN A 82 -8.58 -16.72 5.77
C GLN A 82 -7.24 -16.00 5.66
N PHE A 83 -7.20 -14.70 5.97
CA PHE A 83 -5.97 -13.91 5.95
C PHE A 83 -4.93 -14.41 6.96
N LYS A 84 -5.36 -14.77 8.19
CA LYS A 84 -4.47 -15.41 9.17
C LYS A 84 -3.92 -16.76 8.68
N GLN A 85 -4.73 -17.57 8.00
CA GLN A 85 -4.26 -18.83 7.41
C GLN A 85 -3.24 -18.59 6.31
N LEU A 86 -3.47 -17.59 5.45
CA LEU A 86 -2.57 -17.23 4.36
C LEU A 86 -1.23 -16.71 4.89
N ILE A 87 -1.23 -15.86 5.92
CA ILE A 87 -0.01 -15.41 6.61
C ILE A 87 0.74 -16.60 7.22
N LYS A 88 0.03 -17.52 7.89
CA LYS A 88 0.67 -18.71 8.46
C LYS A 88 1.35 -19.55 7.40
N GLN A 89 0.69 -19.77 6.25
CA GLN A 89 1.28 -20.51 5.13
C GLN A 89 2.48 -19.79 4.54
N PHE A 90 2.40 -18.47 4.37
CA PHE A 90 3.49 -17.65 3.85
C PHE A 90 4.72 -17.64 4.78
N LEU A 91 4.52 -17.47 6.08
CA LEU A 91 5.59 -17.55 7.07
C LEU A 91 6.20 -18.95 7.13
N HIS A 92 5.37 -20.00 7.04
CA HIS A 92 5.86 -21.38 6.98
C HIS A 92 6.71 -21.61 5.71
N TYR A 93 6.25 -21.13 4.56
CA TYR A 93 7.01 -21.18 3.31
C TYR A 93 8.35 -20.45 3.42
N LEU A 94 8.37 -19.22 3.93
CA LEU A 94 9.61 -18.47 4.15
C LEU A 94 10.57 -19.19 5.10
N THR A 95 10.06 -19.75 6.19
CA THR A 95 10.87 -20.48 7.17
C THR A 95 11.47 -21.73 6.54
N CYS A 96 10.67 -22.52 5.81
CA CYS A 96 11.15 -23.68 5.07
C CYS A 96 12.17 -23.30 3.99
N HIS A 97 11.93 -22.23 3.24
CA HIS A 97 12.86 -21.73 2.23
C HIS A 97 14.21 -21.34 2.86
N ILE A 98 14.20 -20.54 3.94
CA ILE A 98 15.42 -20.14 4.65
C ILE A 98 16.19 -21.36 5.20
N ILE A 99 15.48 -22.35 5.75
CA ILE A 99 16.11 -23.58 6.24
C ILE A 99 16.75 -24.37 5.09
N ILE A 100 16.08 -24.49 3.96
CA ILE A 100 16.59 -25.20 2.77
C ILE A 100 17.81 -24.45 2.20
N THR A 101 17.73 -23.13 2.06
CA THR A 101 18.86 -22.31 1.55
C THR A 101 20.08 -22.39 2.46
N ASN A 102 19.90 -22.41 3.79
CA ASN A 102 20.99 -22.58 4.75
C ASN A 102 21.56 -24.01 4.78
N ARG A 103 20.77 -25.03 4.41
CA ARG A 103 21.25 -26.42 4.29
C ARG A 103 22.05 -26.67 3.00
N THR A 104 21.81 -25.89 1.95
CA THR A 104 22.50 -26.02 0.67
C THR A 104 23.75 -25.16 0.54
N ALA A 105 24.04 -24.29 1.51
CA ALA A 105 25.37 -23.68 1.62
C ALA A 105 26.33 -24.75 2.18
N PRO A 106 27.30 -25.26 1.39
CA PRO A 106 28.30 -26.17 1.93
C PRO A 106 29.05 -25.43 3.02
N VAL A 107 28.99 -26.00 4.23
CA VAL A 107 29.85 -25.66 5.36
C VAL A 107 31.28 -25.97 4.95
N HIS A 108 31.92 -25.06 4.20
CA HIS A 108 33.37 -25.00 4.08
C HIS A 108 33.93 -24.43 5.39
N ILE A 109 33.78 -25.18 6.48
CA ILE A 109 34.66 -25.03 7.63
C ILE A 109 35.90 -25.85 7.27
N ILE A 110 36.79 -25.20 6.54
CA ILE A 110 38.17 -25.67 6.37
C ILE A 110 38.80 -25.55 7.76
N TYR A 111 38.96 -26.71 8.42
CA TYR A 111 39.99 -26.88 9.44
C TYR A 111 41.32 -26.43 8.82
N ASN A 112 41.93 -25.37 9.34
CA ASN A 112 43.31 -25.05 9.01
C ASN A 112 44.11 -24.86 10.30
N ASN A 113 44.94 -25.87 10.56
CA ASN A 113 46.22 -25.91 11.25
C ASN A 113 46.33 -25.34 12.67
#